data_AF-A0A8H3IRJ0-F1
#
_entry.id   AF-A0A8H3IRJ0-F1
#
_cell.length_a   1.000
_cell.length_b   1.000
_cell.length_c   1.000
_cell.angle_alpha   90.00
_cell.angle_beta   90.00
_cell.angle_gamma   90.00
#
_symmetry.space_group_name_H-M   'P 1'
#
loop_
_entity.id
_entity.type
_entity.pdbx_description
1 polymer ?
#
loop_
_entity_poly.entity_id
_entity_poly.type
_entity_poly.pdbx_seq_one_letter_code
_entity_poly.pdbx_strand_id
1 'polypeptide(L)'
;MAVDYRNGVSILLLVFYVPALAIAILLTIRHGFTRSSGWRFMIIFTLARILCACFQLATINEPNNTSLYVGYSVLIGIAVSPLELVAFGLLSRITTSINKFHQTLVTTRHLQLAELLNTVGIILSIIGGVDSGNDYYKNGRYVPQTLTKVGLGLFIASFVAILATTITLSSSISHAESGEERVLLAVAISLPLFLVRLIYASIYDYKLSPNFSPLNGNITILLCMALLEEIAIVLIYESVGVTLRKVTKEDIVKGDRLQLVEG
;
A
#
# COMPACT_ATOMS: atom_id res chain seq x y z
N MET A 1 -23.86 -16.33 -19.44
CA MET A 1 -23.59 -14.88 -19.43
C MET A 1 -22.14 -14.67 -19.81
N ALA A 2 -21.86 -13.81 -20.79
CA ALA A 2 -20.50 -13.55 -21.24
C ALA A 2 -19.70 -12.81 -20.15
N VAL A 3 -18.39 -13.06 -20.10
CA VAL A 3 -17.47 -12.33 -19.24
C VAL A 3 -17.43 -10.87 -19.72
N ASP A 4 -18.04 -9.97 -18.95
CA ASP A 4 -17.98 -8.52 -19.19
C ASP A 4 -16.58 -7.95 -18.88
N TYR A 5 -16.28 -6.76 -19.40
CA TYR A 5 -14.98 -6.10 -19.26
C TYR A 5 -14.53 -5.99 -17.80
N ARG A 6 -15.45 -5.68 -16.88
CA ARG A 6 -15.20 -5.64 -15.43
C ARG A 6 -14.73 -6.99 -14.88
N ASN A 7 -15.36 -8.08 -15.31
CA ASN A 7 -14.98 -9.43 -14.91
C ASN A 7 -13.59 -9.80 -15.46
N GLY A 8 -13.30 -9.37 -16.69
CA GLY A 8 -11.96 -9.49 -17.28
C GLY A 8 -10.88 -8.81 -16.44
N VAL A 9 -11.14 -7.60 -15.94
CA VAL A 9 -10.23 -6.89 -15.03
C VAL A 9 -10.04 -7.67 -13.72
N SER A 10 -11.10 -8.21 -13.12
CA SER A 10 -10.97 -9.03 -11.90
C SER A 10 -10.18 -10.32 -12.12
N ILE A 11 -10.33 -10.97 -13.28
CA ILE A 11 -9.53 -12.15 -13.65
C ILE A 11 -8.05 -11.76 -13.80
N LEU A 12 -7.76 -10.63 -14.46
CA LEU A 12 -6.39 -10.10 -14.58
C LEU A 12 -5.75 -9.89 -13.19
N LEU A 13 -6.51 -9.30 -12.25
CA LEU A 13 -6.04 -9.12 -10.88
C LEU A 13 -5.69 -10.47 -10.24
N LEU A 14 -6.53 -11.50 -10.36
CA LEU A 14 -6.20 -12.82 -9.80
C LEU A 14 -4.95 -13.43 -10.43
N VAL A 15 -4.85 -13.41 -11.75
CA VAL A 15 -3.69 -13.96 -12.48
C VAL A 15 -2.39 -13.29 -12.05
N PHE A 16 -2.41 -11.99 -11.75
CA PHE A 16 -1.24 -11.25 -11.29
C PHE A 16 -0.97 -11.41 -9.79
N TYR A 17 -1.99 -11.26 -8.94
CA TYR A 17 -1.81 -11.19 -7.49
C TYR A 17 -1.59 -12.55 -6.82
N VAL A 18 -2.01 -13.65 -7.44
CA VAL A 18 -1.72 -15.01 -6.95
C VAL A 18 -0.21 -15.33 -6.96
N PRO A 19 0.53 -15.15 -8.09
CA PRO A 19 1.98 -15.34 -8.07
C PRO A 19 2.70 -14.27 -7.24
N ALA A 20 2.23 -13.02 -7.24
CA ALA A 20 2.80 -11.96 -6.39
C ALA A 20 2.69 -12.33 -4.88
N LEU A 21 1.56 -12.91 -4.45
CA LEU A 21 1.41 -13.41 -3.07
C LEU A 21 2.48 -14.45 -2.73
N ALA A 22 2.78 -15.39 -3.64
CA ALA A 22 3.83 -16.38 -3.42
C ALA A 22 5.21 -15.70 -3.26
N ILE A 23 5.52 -14.70 -4.08
CA ILE A 23 6.76 -13.92 -3.98
C ILE A 23 6.80 -13.15 -2.66
N ALA A 24 5.74 -12.46 -2.27
CA ALA A 24 5.64 -11.74 -1.00
C ALA A 24 5.86 -12.66 0.22
N ILE A 25 5.31 -13.88 0.18
CA ILE A 25 5.56 -14.91 1.21
C ILE A 25 7.05 -15.31 1.23
N LEU A 26 7.64 -15.60 0.08
CA LEU A 26 9.05 -15.96 -0.02
C LEU A 26 9.97 -14.84 0.50
N LEU A 27 9.68 -13.59 0.17
CA LEU A 27 10.43 -12.42 0.65
C LEU A 27 10.31 -12.26 2.17
N THR A 28 9.12 -12.47 2.72
CA THR A 28 8.89 -12.41 4.16
C THR A 28 9.67 -13.50 4.90
N ILE A 29 9.70 -14.73 4.37
CA ILE A 29 10.50 -15.83 4.93
C ILE A 29 12.00 -15.52 4.84
N ARG A 30 12.46 -15.01 3.70
CA ARG A 30 13.89 -14.73 3.43
C ARG A 30 14.46 -13.62 4.33
N HIS A 31 13.71 -12.52 4.50
CA HIS A 31 14.15 -11.33 5.24
C HIS A 31 13.75 -11.36 6.73
N GLY A 32 12.90 -12.31 7.13
CA GLY A 32 12.54 -12.58 8.52
C GLY A 32 11.34 -11.76 9.02
N PHE A 33 10.49 -12.42 9.82
CA PHE A 33 9.16 -11.93 10.23
C PHE A 33 9.19 -10.77 11.24
N THR A 34 10.27 -10.63 12.02
CA THR A 34 10.34 -9.68 13.15
C THR A 34 10.99 -8.34 12.78
N ARG A 35 11.91 -8.33 11.81
CA ARG A 35 12.74 -7.15 11.49
C ARG A 35 12.38 -6.47 10.17
N SER A 36 11.61 -7.15 9.30
CA SER A 36 11.25 -6.63 7.98
C SER A 36 9.74 -6.38 7.88
N SER A 37 9.28 -5.31 8.54
CA SER A 37 7.84 -5.00 8.66
C SER A 37 7.15 -4.85 7.30
N GLY A 38 7.84 -4.28 6.31
CA GLY A 38 7.29 -3.97 4.98
C GLY A 38 6.77 -5.19 4.21
N TRP A 39 7.48 -6.32 4.21
CA TRP A 39 7.05 -7.50 3.41
C TRP A 39 5.76 -8.15 3.92
N ARG A 40 5.48 -8.04 5.23
CA ARG A 40 4.21 -8.53 5.79
C ARG A 40 3.02 -7.74 5.25
N PHE A 41 3.18 -6.43 5.08
CA PHE A 41 2.15 -5.59 4.48
C PHE A 41 1.95 -5.89 2.99
N MET A 42 2.97 -6.38 2.27
CA MET A 42 2.79 -6.90 0.90
C MET A 42 1.89 -8.14 0.88
N ILE A 43 2.03 -9.06 1.84
CA ILE A 43 1.12 -10.22 1.94
C ILE A 43 -0.32 -9.75 2.18
N ILE A 44 -0.52 -8.81 3.12
CA ILE A 44 -1.85 -8.25 3.41
C ILE A 44 -2.43 -7.56 2.18
N PHE A 45 -1.63 -6.78 1.46
CA PHE A 45 -2.04 -6.09 0.24
C PHE A 45 -2.48 -7.07 -0.85
N THR A 46 -1.64 -8.05 -1.17
CA THR A 46 -1.92 -9.05 -2.22
C THR A 46 -3.13 -9.91 -1.87
N LEU A 47 -3.31 -10.30 -0.60
CA LEU A 47 -4.53 -10.97 -0.13
C LEU A 47 -5.78 -10.09 -0.28
N ALA A 48 -5.71 -8.82 0.12
CA ALA A 48 -6.82 -7.89 -0.04
C ALA A 48 -7.22 -7.74 -1.52
N ARG A 49 -6.25 -7.74 -2.44
CA ARG A 49 -6.49 -7.68 -3.89
C ARG A 49 -7.14 -8.94 -4.44
N ILE A 50 -6.71 -10.11 -3.98
CA ILE A 50 -7.34 -11.39 -4.33
C ILE A 50 -8.79 -11.41 -3.83
N LEU A 51 -9.04 -11.05 -2.57
CA LEU A 51 -10.39 -10.98 -2.00
C LEU A 51 -11.28 -9.98 -2.76
N CYS A 52 -10.73 -8.83 -3.15
CA CYS A 52 -11.44 -7.82 -3.94
C CYS A 52 -11.90 -8.41 -5.29
N ALA A 53 -11.00 -9.09 -6.01
CA ALA A 53 -11.35 -9.75 -7.26
C ALA A 53 -12.37 -10.89 -7.07
N CYS A 54 -12.25 -11.67 -5.99
CA CYS A 54 -13.21 -12.71 -5.64
C CYS A 54 -14.60 -12.15 -5.36
N PHE A 55 -14.73 -11.06 -4.57
CA PHE A 55 -16.02 -10.42 -4.32
C PHE A 55 -16.66 -9.91 -5.61
N GLN A 56 -15.88 -9.26 -6.48
CA GLN A 56 -16.39 -8.77 -7.76
C GLN A 56 -16.86 -9.93 -8.66
N LEU A 57 -16.12 -11.03 -8.74
CA LEU A 57 -16.50 -12.18 -9.57
C LEU A 57 -17.69 -12.96 -8.97
N ALA A 58 -17.83 -13.00 -7.65
CA ALA A 58 -18.97 -13.64 -6.99
C ALA A 58 -20.31 -12.97 -7.35
N THR A 59 -20.30 -11.66 -7.69
CA THR A 59 -21.51 -10.94 -8.16
C THR A 59 -22.09 -11.50 -9.46
N ILE A 60 -21.34 -12.30 -10.22
CA ILE A 60 -21.84 -12.98 -11.43
C ILE A 60 -22.92 -14.01 -11.06
N ASN A 61 -22.70 -14.74 -9.96
CA ASN A 61 -23.61 -15.78 -9.49
C ASN A 61 -24.66 -15.21 -8.52
N GLU A 62 -24.30 -14.18 -7.75
CA GLU A 62 -25.19 -13.54 -6.76
C GLU A 62 -25.32 -12.02 -6.99
N PRO A 63 -25.96 -11.58 -8.10
CA PRO A 63 -26.01 -10.17 -8.47
C PRO A 63 -26.87 -9.30 -7.54
N ASN A 64 -27.77 -9.91 -6.77
CA ASN A 64 -28.61 -9.18 -5.81
C ASN A 64 -27.99 -9.09 -4.41
N ASN A 65 -26.81 -9.71 -4.21
CA ASN A 65 -26.17 -9.75 -2.90
C ASN A 65 -25.36 -8.46 -2.65
N THR A 66 -25.97 -7.53 -1.93
CA THR A 66 -25.37 -6.22 -1.64
C THR A 66 -24.07 -6.31 -0.84
N SER A 67 -23.89 -7.34 0.00
CA SER A 67 -22.66 -7.48 0.80
C SER A 67 -21.43 -7.72 -0.06
N LEU A 68 -21.57 -8.36 -1.23
CA LEU A 68 -20.47 -8.55 -2.18
C LEU A 68 -19.98 -7.21 -2.75
N TYR A 69 -20.92 -6.33 -3.14
CA TYR A 69 -20.58 -4.99 -3.64
C TYR A 69 -20.00 -4.09 -2.55
N VAL A 70 -20.51 -4.19 -1.31
CA VAL A 70 -19.95 -3.48 -0.17
C VAL A 70 -18.53 -3.96 0.12
N GLY A 71 -18.32 -5.28 0.20
CA GLY A 71 -17.00 -5.87 0.43
C GLY A 71 -15.98 -5.47 -0.65
N TYR A 72 -16.37 -5.53 -1.91
CA TYR A 72 -15.57 -5.04 -3.04
C TYR A 72 -15.20 -3.56 -2.89
N SER A 73 -16.18 -2.70 -2.58
CA SER A 73 -15.97 -1.24 -2.46
C SER A 73 -15.13 -0.85 -1.27
N VAL A 74 -15.23 -1.59 -0.15
CA VAL A 74 -14.37 -1.37 1.02
C VAL A 74 -12.94 -1.78 0.68
N LEU A 75 -12.74 -2.99 0.15
CA LEU A 75 -11.41 -3.50 -0.17
C LEU A 75 -10.68 -2.63 -1.20
N ILE A 76 -11.38 -2.13 -2.21
CA ILE A 76 -10.76 -1.25 -3.21
C ILE A 76 -10.32 0.09 -2.61
N GLY A 77 -11.07 0.64 -1.66
CA GLY A 77 -10.75 1.90 -1.00
C GLY A 77 -9.55 1.78 -0.05
N ILE A 78 -9.55 0.75 0.80
CA ILE A 78 -8.56 0.62 1.90
C ILE A 78 -7.18 0.15 1.43
N ALA A 79 -7.09 -0.46 0.25
CA ALA A 79 -5.89 -1.12 -0.21
C ALA A 79 -4.71 -0.17 -0.48
N VAL A 80 -4.92 1.15 -0.54
CA VAL A 80 -3.83 2.14 -0.57
C VAL A 80 -2.97 2.05 0.69
N SER A 81 -3.61 1.84 1.85
CA SER A 81 -2.95 1.87 3.15
C SER A 81 -1.89 0.77 3.32
N PRO A 82 -2.17 -0.54 3.10
CA PRO A 82 -1.13 -1.56 3.17
C PRO A 82 0.07 -1.28 2.28
N LEU A 83 -0.15 -0.72 1.08
CA LEU A 83 0.94 -0.40 0.14
C LEU A 83 1.82 0.75 0.66
N GLU A 84 1.23 1.77 1.28
CA GLU A 84 1.97 2.82 2.00
C GLU A 84 2.74 2.26 3.21
N LEU A 85 2.18 1.28 3.94
CA LEU A 85 2.88 0.61 5.04
C LEU A 85 4.11 -0.17 4.55
N VAL A 86 4.07 -0.73 3.33
CA VAL A 86 5.25 -1.32 2.70
C VAL A 86 6.31 -0.25 2.49
N ALA A 87 5.95 0.91 1.92
CA ALA A 87 6.86 2.02 1.70
C ALA A 87 7.49 2.53 3.00
N PHE A 88 6.70 2.69 4.07
CA PHE A 88 7.21 3.03 5.41
C PHE A 88 8.18 1.98 5.95
N GLY A 89 7.86 0.69 5.78
CA GLY A 89 8.75 -0.40 6.19
C GLY A 89 10.09 -0.39 5.45
N LEU A 90 10.08 -0.07 4.15
CA LEU A 90 11.29 0.09 3.33
C LEU A 90 12.09 1.34 3.73
N LEU A 91 11.43 2.49 3.92
CA LEU A 91 12.08 3.72 4.38
C LEU A 91 12.68 3.54 5.78
N SER A 92 11.97 2.89 6.71
CA SER A 92 12.46 2.61 8.06
C SER A 92 13.73 1.76 8.04
N ARG A 93 13.84 0.84 7.08
CA ARG A 93 15.05 0.04 6.88
C ARG A 93 16.21 0.93 6.45
N ILE A 94 16.03 1.76 5.42
CA ILE A 94 17.08 2.67 4.92
C ILE A 94 17.50 3.66 6.02
N THR A 95 16.54 4.27 6.71
CA THR A 95 16.79 5.19 7.84
C THR A 95 17.63 4.52 8.92
N THR A 96 17.33 3.28 9.27
CA THR A 96 18.11 2.52 10.27
C THR A 96 19.51 2.21 9.74
N SER A 97 19.67 1.97 8.44
CA SER A 97 20.98 1.75 7.83
C SER A 97 21.84 3.01 7.85
N ILE A 98 21.28 4.17 7.51
CA ILE A 98 22.01 5.45 7.48
C ILE A 98 22.35 5.92 8.90
N ASN A 99 21.39 5.82 9.84
CA ASN A 99 21.57 6.26 11.22
C ASN A 99 22.64 5.48 12.00
N LYS A 100 23.16 4.37 11.47
CA LYS A 100 24.34 3.70 12.04
C LYS A 100 25.62 4.52 11.89
N PHE A 101 25.75 5.27 10.80
CA PHE A 101 26.97 5.99 10.41
C PHE A 101 26.79 7.51 10.41
N HIS A 102 25.56 8.00 10.33
CA HIS A 102 25.27 9.44 10.29
C HIS A 102 23.92 9.73 10.95
N GLN A 103 23.87 10.61 11.96
CA GLN A 103 22.58 11.01 12.55
C GLN A 103 21.79 11.86 11.54
N THR A 104 20.73 11.30 10.99
CA THR A 104 19.81 12.01 10.11
C THR A 104 18.70 12.69 10.90
N LEU A 105 18.10 13.73 10.32
CA LEU A 105 16.95 14.43 10.92
C LEU A 105 15.72 13.53 11.08
N VAL A 106 15.62 12.46 10.28
CA VAL A 106 14.50 11.51 10.35
C VAL A 106 14.89 10.28 11.15
N THR A 107 14.35 10.17 12.36
CA THR A 107 14.45 8.95 13.17
C THR A 107 13.34 7.96 12.83
N THR A 108 13.60 6.66 13.03
CA THR A 108 12.62 5.55 12.93
C THR A 108 11.32 5.81 13.69
N ARG A 109 11.36 6.58 14.79
CA ARG A 109 10.16 6.97 15.55
C ARG A 109 9.18 7.84 14.76
N HIS A 110 9.67 8.75 13.92
CA HIS A 110 8.80 9.60 13.09
C HIS A 110 8.07 8.76 12.05
N LEU A 111 8.76 7.76 11.48
CA LEU A 111 8.16 6.81 10.55
C LEU A 111 7.11 5.93 11.22
N GLN A 112 7.36 5.46 12.44
CA GLN A 112 6.37 4.70 13.24
C GLN A 112 5.13 5.53 13.56
N LEU A 113 5.29 6.83 13.81
CA LEU A 113 4.15 7.73 14.02
C LEU A 113 3.33 7.90 12.74
N ALA A 114 3.97 8.01 11.57
CA ALA A 114 3.29 8.08 10.28
C ALA A 114 2.60 6.76 9.91
N GLU A 115 3.22 5.62 10.23
CA GLU A 115 2.62 4.28 10.11
C GLU A 115 1.38 4.14 11.01
N LEU A 116 1.43 4.67 12.23
CA LEU A 116 0.28 4.70 13.12
C LEU A 116 -0.88 5.54 12.54
N LEU A 117 -0.58 6.71 11.97
CA LEU A 117 -1.58 7.56 11.31
C LEU A 117 -2.27 6.81 10.16
N ASN A 118 -1.49 6.14 9.31
CA ASN A 118 -2.04 5.34 8.22
C ASN A 118 -2.90 4.16 8.73
N THR A 119 -2.49 3.54 9.83
CA THR A 119 -3.26 2.48 10.50
C THR A 119 -4.58 3.00 11.08
N VAL A 120 -4.60 4.22 11.64
CA VAL A 120 -5.87 4.85 12.05
C VAL A 120 -6.74 5.13 10.82
N GLY A 121 -6.14 5.58 9.72
CA GLY A 121 -6.81 5.81 8.44
C GLY A 121 -7.52 4.57 7.90
N ILE A 122 -6.89 3.39 7.98
CA ILE A 122 -7.52 2.15 7.52
C ILE A 122 -8.73 1.77 8.36
N ILE A 123 -8.66 1.93 9.69
CA ILE A 123 -9.79 1.62 10.59
C ILE A 123 -10.98 2.53 10.28
N LEU A 124 -10.74 3.84 10.16
CA LEU A 124 -11.80 4.81 9.85
C LEU A 124 -12.41 4.55 8.46
N SER A 125 -11.58 4.18 7.48
CA SER A 125 -12.04 3.86 6.12
C SER A 125 -12.87 2.58 6.07
N ILE A 126 -12.51 1.55 6.85
CA ILE A 126 -13.30 0.32 6.96
C ILE A 126 -14.66 0.62 7.59
N ILE A 127 -14.69 1.31 8.74
CA ILE A 127 -15.95 1.65 9.43
C ILE A 127 -16.83 2.51 8.52
N GLY A 128 -16.26 3.57 7.93
CA GLY A 128 -17.00 4.45 7.02
C GLY A 128 -17.53 3.71 5.78
N GLY A 129 -16.76 2.78 5.22
CA GLY A 129 -17.19 1.99 4.07
C GLY A 129 -18.28 0.97 4.41
N VAL A 130 -18.19 0.31 5.57
CA VAL A 130 -19.23 -0.63 6.06
C VAL A 130 -20.52 0.12 6.37
N ASP A 131 -20.45 1.27 7.04
CA ASP A 131 -21.61 2.11 7.33
C ASP A 131 -22.26 2.65 6.05
N SER A 132 -21.45 3.06 5.05
CA SER A 132 -21.95 3.44 3.72
C SER A 132 -22.71 2.29 3.05
N GLY A 133 -22.26 1.04 3.25
CA GLY A 133 -22.93 -0.16 2.76
C GLY A 133 -24.23 -0.48 3.49
N ASN A 134 -24.26 -0.34 4.82
CA ASN A 134 -25.46 -0.51 5.62
C ASN A 134 -26.55 0.53 5.29
N ASP A 135 -26.15 1.77 5.04
CA ASP A 135 -27.07 2.83 4.61
C ASP A 135 -27.62 2.57 3.20
N TYR A 136 -26.80 1.99 2.31
CA TYR A 136 -27.27 1.54 1.00
C TYR A 136 -28.34 0.44 1.13
N TYR A 137 -28.14 -0.53 2.03
CA TYR A 137 -29.13 -1.57 2.31
C TYR A 137 -30.46 -1.00 2.83
N LYS A 138 -30.41 0.02 3.68
CA LYS A 138 -31.60 0.63 4.30
C LYS A 138 -32.34 1.61 3.38
N ASN A 139 -31.60 2.42 2.62
CA ASN A 139 -32.14 3.61 1.95
C ASN A 139 -31.95 3.58 0.42
N GLY A 140 -31.32 2.54 -0.13
CA GLY A 140 -31.06 2.39 -1.57
C GLY A 140 -30.06 3.41 -2.15
N ARG A 141 -29.39 4.20 -1.31
CA ARG A 141 -28.44 5.25 -1.73
C ARG A 141 -27.10 5.07 -1.05
N TYR A 142 -26.04 4.93 -1.86
CA TYR A 142 -24.67 4.83 -1.35
C TYR A 142 -24.11 6.23 -1.17
N VAL A 143 -23.78 6.59 0.08
CA VAL A 143 -23.19 7.88 0.42
C VAL A 143 -21.91 7.59 1.21
N PRO A 144 -20.72 7.95 0.69
CA PRO A 144 -19.49 7.91 1.45
C PRO A 144 -19.64 8.68 2.75
N GLN A 145 -19.44 7.98 3.85
CA GLN A 145 -19.51 8.54 5.20
C GLN A 145 -18.35 9.52 5.44
N THR A 146 -18.55 10.44 6.38
CA THR A 146 -17.51 11.38 6.81
C THR A 146 -16.24 10.63 7.26
N LEU A 147 -16.40 9.47 7.89
CA LEU A 147 -15.28 8.63 8.33
C LEU A 147 -14.38 8.17 7.17
N THR A 148 -14.94 7.83 6.00
CA THR A 148 -14.16 7.46 4.82
C THR A 148 -13.33 8.64 4.33
N LYS A 149 -13.90 9.85 4.32
CA LYS A 149 -13.19 11.08 3.92
C LYS A 149 -12.06 11.43 4.89
N VAL A 150 -12.29 11.26 6.19
CA VAL A 150 -11.25 11.46 7.21
C VAL A 150 -10.13 10.42 7.04
N GLY A 151 -10.49 9.16 6.77
CA GLY A 151 -9.52 8.11 6.45
C GLY A 151 -8.65 8.45 5.24
N LEU A 152 -9.26 8.93 4.16
CA LEU A 152 -8.52 9.42 2.99
C LEU A 152 -7.60 10.60 3.33
N GLY A 153 -8.04 11.54 4.16
CA GLY A 153 -7.21 12.64 4.64
C GLY A 153 -5.95 12.15 5.37
N LEU A 154 -6.08 11.07 6.15
CA LEU A 154 -4.94 10.43 6.82
C LEU A 154 -4.00 9.74 5.83
N PHE A 155 -4.52 9.09 4.78
CA PHE A 155 -3.71 8.52 3.69
C PHE A 155 -2.92 9.59 2.93
N ILE A 156 -3.53 10.75 2.66
CA ILE A 156 -2.82 11.89 2.06
C ILE A 156 -1.71 12.38 3.00
N ALA A 157 -1.98 12.47 4.31
CA ALA A 157 -0.97 12.86 5.28
C ALA A 157 0.20 11.86 5.38
N SER A 158 -0.07 10.56 5.35
CA SER A 158 0.98 9.53 5.30
C SER A 158 1.78 9.60 4.00
N PHE A 159 1.14 9.81 2.85
CA PHE A 159 1.84 10.01 1.59
C PHE A 159 2.80 11.20 1.63
N VAL A 160 2.38 12.34 2.21
CA VAL A 160 3.26 13.50 2.40
C VAL A 160 4.44 13.15 3.32
N ALA A 161 4.23 12.34 4.36
CA ALA A 161 5.31 11.87 5.22
C ALA A 161 6.30 10.94 4.49
N ILE A 162 5.81 10.05 3.62
CA ILE A 162 6.65 9.21 2.74
C ILE A 162 7.48 10.10 1.82
N LEU A 163 6.85 11.10 1.18
CA LEU A 163 7.53 12.04 0.28
C LEU A 163 8.63 12.82 1.00
N ALA A 164 8.31 13.44 2.15
CA ALA A 164 9.28 14.21 2.95
C ALA A 164 10.44 13.33 3.43
N THR A 165 10.15 12.10 3.86
CA THR A 165 11.17 11.16 4.30
C THR A 165 12.05 10.72 3.12
N THR A 166 11.47 10.45 1.95
CA THR A 166 12.22 10.09 0.75
C THR A 166 13.18 11.20 0.33
N ILE A 167 12.74 12.46 0.35
CA ILE A 167 13.57 13.63 0.01
C ILE A 167 14.73 13.79 1.00
N THR A 168 14.44 13.72 2.30
CA THR A 168 15.47 13.87 3.34
C THR A 168 16.50 12.74 3.30
N LEU A 169 16.07 11.49 3.08
CA LEU A 169 17.00 10.37 2.89
C LEU A 169 17.80 10.47 1.60
N SER A 170 17.23 11.03 0.53
CA SER A 170 17.94 11.21 -0.74
C SER A 170 19.16 12.12 -0.60
N SER A 171 19.11 13.11 0.29
CA SER A 171 20.26 13.98 0.57
C SER A 171 21.37 13.29 1.37
N SER A 172 21.04 12.23 2.11
CA SER A 172 21.98 11.48 2.95
C SER A 172 22.32 10.10 2.39
N ILE A 173 21.86 9.77 1.18
CA ILE A 173 21.95 8.42 0.61
C ILE A 173 23.39 7.97 0.36
N SER A 174 24.30 8.91 0.11
CA SER A 174 25.74 8.63 -0.09
C SER A 174 26.42 7.99 1.12
N HIS A 175 25.80 8.06 2.31
CA HIS A 175 26.29 7.43 3.55
C HIS A 175 25.59 6.09 3.85
N ALA A 176 24.68 5.63 2.98
CA ALA A 176 23.99 4.36 3.14
C ALA A 176 24.87 3.18 2.71
N GLU A 177 24.53 1.99 3.21
CA GLU A 177 25.20 0.75 2.82
C GLU A 177 24.92 0.45 1.33
N SER A 178 25.94 -0.05 0.63
CA SER A 178 25.84 -0.34 -0.80
C SER A 178 24.69 -1.30 -1.11
N GLY A 179 23.69 -0.79 -1.86
CA GLY A 179 22.47 -1.52 -2.23
C GLY A 179 21.18 -0.94 -1.67
N GLU A 180 21.21 -0.16 -0.58
CA GLU A 180 20.01 0.51 -0.04
C GLU A 180 19.53 1.67 -0.94
N GLU A 181 20.41 2.22 -1.77
CA GLU A 181 20.06 3.24 -2.78
C GLU A 181 18.97 2.76 -3.75
N ARG A 182 18.98 1.46 -4.10
CA ARG A 182 17.98 0.86 -4.97
C ARG A 182 16.60 0.83 -4.30
N VAL A 183 16.56 0.66 -2.99
CA VAL A 183 15.30 0.68 -2.22
C VAL A 183 14.75 2.09 -2.19
N LEU A 184 15.60 3.11 -1.96
CA LEU A 184 15.16 4.49 -1.99
C LEU A 184 14.63 4.89 -3.37
N LEU A 185 15.34 4.52 -4.43
CA LEU A 185 14.93 4.76 -5.81
C LEU A 185 13.61 4.06 -6.15
N ALA A 186 13.40 2.82 -5.67
CA ALA A 186 12.15 2.11 -5.83
C ALA A 186 10.96 2.82 -5.16
N VAL A 187 11.16 3.32 -3.93
CA VAL A 187 10.15 4.14 -3.25
C VAL A 187 9.89 5.43 -4.02
N ALA A 188 10.95 6.12 -4.47
CA ALA A 188 10.84 7.38 -5.21
C ALA A 188 10.07 7.22 -6.54
N ILE A 189 10.33 6.15 -7.30
CA ILE A 189 9.60 5.83 -8.54
C ILE A 189 8.13 5.47 -8.25
N SER A 190 7.84 4.91 -7.08
CA SER A 190 6.48 4.55 -6.69
C SER A 190 5.63 5.77 -6.27
N LEU A 191 6.25 6.87 -5.83
CA LEU A 191 5.55 8.10 -5.40
C LEU A 191 4.59 8.69 -6.45
N PRO A 192 4.96 8.87 -7.73
CA PRO A 192 4.01 9.35 -8.73
C PRO A 192 2.82 8.40 -8.92
N LEU A 193 3.04 7.08 -8.84
CA LEU A 193 1.99 6.07 -8.98
C LEU A 193 1.01 6.14 -7.78
N PHE A 194 1.53 6.31 -6.56
CA PHE A 194 0.71 6.59 -5.38
C PHE A 194 -0.11 7.86 -5.52
N LEU A 195 0.48 8.93 -6.06
CA LEU A 195 -0.23 10.19 -6.25
C LEU A 195 -1.44 10.02 -7.18
N VAL A 196 -1.26 9.34 -8.32
CA VAL A 196 -2.37 9.03 -9.24
C VAL A 196 -3.47 8.24 -8.50
N ARG A 197 -3.07 7.25 -7.70
CA ARG A 197 -3.99 6.43 -6.92
C ARG A 197 -4.77 7.22 -5.87
N LEU A 198 -4.13 8.18 -5.19
CA LEU A 198 -4.75 9.07 -4.20
C LEU A 198 -5.66 10.11 -4.86
N ILE A 199 -5.30 10.60 -6.05
CA ILE A 199 -6.17 11.49 -6.84
C ILE A 199 -7.46 10.74 -7.21
N TYR A 200 -7.37 9.50 -7.69
CA TYR A 200 -8.55 8.68 -7.97
C TYR A 200 -9.44 8.52 -6.73
N ALA A 201 -8.85 8.17 -5.57
CA ALA A 201 -9.59 8.06 -4.31
C ALA A 201 -10.27 9.37 -3.90
N SER A 202 -9.59 10.51 -4.08
CA SER A 202 -10.12 11.83 -3.77
C SER A 202 -11.30 12.21 -4.65
N ILE A 203 -11.19 12.02 -5.96
CA ILE A 203 -12.28 12.32 -6.89
C ILE A 203 -13.52 11.47 -6.56
N TYR A 204 -13.31 10.22 -6.19
CA TYR A 204 -14.37 9.30 -5.78
C TYR A 204 -15.02 9.70 -4.44
N ASP A 205 -14.26 9.81 -3.36
CA ASP A 205 -14.79 10.01 -2.01
C ASP A 205 -15.42 11.41 -1.82
N TYR A 206 -14.90 12.42 -2.52
CA TYR A 206 -15.50 13.76 -2.55
C TYR A 206 -16.62 13.93 -3.59
N LYS A 207 -17.02 12.84 -4.29
CA LYS A 207 -18.07 12.83 -5.32
C LYS A 207 -17.88 13.90 -6.40
N LEU A 208 -16.62 14.15 -6.79
CA LEU A 208 -16.30 15.16 -7.80
C LEU A 208 -16.75 14.72 -9.21
N SER A 209 -16.81 13.41 -9.47
CA SER A 209 -17.34 12.88 -10.73
C SER A 209 -17.90 11.46 -10.57
N PRO A 210 -19.07 11.14 -11.16
CA PRO A 210 -19.65 9.80 -11.10
C PRO A 210 -18.83 8.75 -11.85
N ASN A 211 -18.02 9.18 -12.84
CA ASN A 211 -17.19 8.29 -13.65
C ASN A 211 -16.09 7.60 -12.84
N PHE A 212 -15.77 8.11 -11.65
CA PHE A 212 -14.73 7.58 -10.76
C PHE A 212 -15.28 6.58 -9.74
N SER A 213 -16.58 6.27 -9.77
CA SER A 213 -17.13 5.24 -8.88
C SER A 213 -16.54 3.85 -9.20
N PRO A 214 -15.97 3.14 -8.21
CA PRO A 214 -15.50 1.77 -8.40
C PRO A 214 -16.61 0.80 -8.81
N LEU A 215 -17.85 1.06 -8.41
CA LEU A 215 -19.02 0.20 -8.68
C LEU A 215 -19.65 0.50 -10.04
N ASN A 216 -20.02 1.75 -10.27
CA ASN A 216 -20.86 2.15 -11.41
C ASN A 216 -20.14 3.09 -12.40
N GLY A 217 -18.88 3.42 -12.15
CA GLY A 217 -18.09 4.33 -12.98
C GLY A 217 -17.40 3.64 -14.16
N ASN A 218 -16.55 4.39 -14.83
CA ASN A 218 -15.81 3.92 -15.99
C ASN A 218 -14.70 2.95 -15.55
N ILE A 219 -14.83 1.69 -15.99
CA ILE A 219 -13.91 0.60 -15.65
C ILE A 219 -12.48 0.88 -16.14
N THR A 220 -12.31 1.57 -17.27
CA THR A 220 -10.99 1.93 -17.79
C THR A 220 -10.30 2.97 -16.91
N ILE A 221 -11.05 3.94 -16.37
CA ILE A 221 -10.49 4.91 -15.41
C ILE A 221 -10.06 4.18 -14.13
N LEU A 222 -10.90 3.28 -13.62
CA LEU A 222 -10.56 2.45 -12.47
C LEU A 222 -9.31 1.60 -12.73
N LEU A 223 -9.23 0.95 -13.90
CA LEU A 223 -8.09 0.14 -14.28
C LEU A 223 -6.81 0.97 -14.32
N CYS A 224 -6.81 2.09 -15.04
CA CYS A 224 -5.60 2.89 -15.25
C CYS A 224 -5.17 3.67 -14.02
N MET A 225 -6.10 4.33 -13.32
CA MET A 225 -5.75 5.24 -12.22
C MET A 225 -5.73 4.57 -10.84
N ALA A 226 -6.26 3.36 -10.70
CA ALA A 226 -6.23 2.64 -9.44
C ALA A 226 -5.46 1.33 -9.52
N LEU A 227 -5.83 0.43 -10.43
CA LEU A 227 -5.35 -0.95 -10.41
C LEU A 227 -3.97 -1.15 -11.06
N LEU A 228 -3.70 -0.49 -12.18
CA LEU A 228 -2.41 -0.59 -12.89
C LEU A 228 -1.28 0.03 -12.08
N GLU A 229 -1.53 1.16 -11.42
CA GLU A 229 -0.55 1.82 -10.55
C GLU A 229 -0.11 0.90 -9.41
N GLU A 230 -1.06 0.21 -8.80
CA GLU A 230 -0.80 -0.77 -7.75
C GLU A 230 0.00 -1.99 -8.23
N ILE A 231 -0.33 -2.51 -9.42
CA ILE A 231 0.42 -3.59 -10.06
C ILE A 231 1.87 -3.15 -10.30
N ALA A 232 2.07 -1.95 -10.82
CA ALA A 232 3.40 -1.39 -11.08
C ALA A 232 4.21 -1.22 -9.79
N ILE A 233 3.62 -0.68 -8.72
CA ILE A 233 4.28 -0.54 -7.41
C ILE A 233 4.67 -1.92 -6.85
N VAL A 234 3.78 -2.91 -6.93
CA VAL A 234 4.09 -4.28 -6.47
C VAL A 234 5.27 -4.88 -7.21
N LEU A 235 5.31 -4.76 -8.55
CA LEU A 235 6.46 -5.21 -9.34
C LEU A 235 7.76 -4.53 -8.92
N ILE A 236 7.72 -3.21 -8.70
CA ILE A 236 8.89 -2.45 -8.24
C ILE A 236 9.35 -2.96 -6.87
N TYR A 237 8.45 -3.11 -5.90
CA TYR A 237 8.81 -3.55 -4.56
C TYR A 237 9.27 -4.99 -4.50
N GLU A 238 8.63 -5.91 -5.21
CA GLU A 238 9.04 -7.31 -5.25
C GLU A 238 10.38 -7.50 -5.96
N SER A 239 10.61 -6.82 -7.09
CA SER A 239 11.88 -6.91 -7.82
C SER A 239 13.05 -6.41 -6.98
N VAL A 240 12.87 -5.30 -6.26
CA VAL A 240 13.86 -4.83 -5.29
C VAL A 240 14.00 -5.81 -4.13
N GLY A 241 12.90 -6.35 -3.60
CA GLY A 241 12.92 -7.31 -2.51
C GLY A 241 13.71 -8.59 -2.79
N VAL A 242 13.61 -9.11 -4.02
CA VAL A 242 14.33 -10.30 -4.46
C VAL A 242 15.82 -10.04 -4.60
N THR A 243 16.20 -8.84 -5.05
CA THR A 243 17.60 -8.43 -5.22
C THR A 243 18.28 -7.96 -3.93
N LEU A 244 17.49 -7.62 -2.92
CA LEU A 244 17.97 -7.08 -1.66
C LEU A 244 18.78 -8.10 -0.86
N ARG A 245 19.94 -7.70 -0.34
CA ARG A 245 20.75 -8.56 0.54
C ARG A 245 20.02 -8.77 1.87
N LYS A 246 20.15 -10.00 2.38
CA LYS A 246 19.71 -10.38 3.72
C LYS A 246 20.65 -9.72 4.71
N VAL A 247 20.12 -8.85 5.58
CA VAL A 247 20.89 -8.28 6.69
C VAL A 247 21.24 -9.42 7.64
N THR A 248 22.52 -9.78 7.73
CA THR A 248 22.98 -10.90 8.55
C THR A 248 23.28 -10.41 9.96
N LYS A 249 23.13 -11.27 10.98
CA LYS A 249 23.47 -10.91 12.39
C LYS A 249 24.92 -10.43 12.54
N GLU A 250 25.82 -10.87 11.67
CA GLU A 250 27.24 -10.49 11.65
C GLU A 250 27.47 -9.01 11.28
N ASP A 251 26.67 -8.45 10.36
CA ASP A 251 26.74 -7.03 9.96
C ASP A 251 26.30 -6.11 11.11
N ILE A 252 25.49 -6.63 12.03
CA ILE A 252 25.04 -5.93 13.23
C ILE A 252 26.16 -5.90 14.28
N VAL A 253 26.81 -7.04 14.52
CA VAL A 253 27.93 -7.14 15.48
C VAL A 253 29.12 -6.29 15.02
N LYS A 254 29.31 -6.13 13.71
CA LYS A 254 30.31 -5.19 13.15
C LYS A 254 29.92 -3.73 13.36
N GLY A 255 28.64 -3.38 13.17
CA GLY A 255 28.13 -2.02 13.42
C GLY A 255 28.25 -1.61 14.89
N ASP A 256 27.83 -2.47 15.83
CA ASP A 256 27.94 -2.19 17.26
C ASP A 256 29.42 -2.06 17.70
N ARG A 257 30.33 -2.83 17.10
CA ARG A 257 31.76 -2.71 17.38
C ARG A 257 32.36 -1.40 16.87
N LEU A 258 31.91 -0.87 15.74
CA LEU A 258 32.39 0.41 15.23
C LEU A 258 31.91 1.57 16.10
N GLN A 259 30.66 1.52 16.58
CA GLN A 259 30.12 2.53 17.50
C GLN A 259 30.80 2.54 18.88
N LEU A 260 31.35 1.41 19.33
CA LEU A 260 32.12 1.32 20.59
C LEU A 260 33.58 1.76 20.44
N VAL A 261 34.10 1.91 19.22
CA VAL A 261 35.48 2.32 18.96
C VAL A 261 35.58 3.82 18.67
N GLU A 262 34.50 4.45 18.24
CA GLU A 262 34.42 5.89 17.93
C GLU A 262 33.78 6.75 19.03
N GLY A 263 33.30 6.15 20.13
CA GLY A 263 32.78 6.83 21.32
C GLY A 263 33.76 6.82 22.48
#